data_AF-A0AAE1NG38-F1
#
_entry.id   AF-A0AAE1NG38-F1
#
_cell.length_a   1.000
_cell.length_b   1.000
_cell.length_c   1.000
_cell.angle_alpha   90.00
_cell.angle_beta   90.00
_cell.angle_gamma   90.00
#
_symmetry.space_group_name_H-M   'P 1'
#
loop_
_entity.id
_entity.type
_entity.pdbx_description
1 polymer ?
#
loop_
_entity_poly.entity_id
_entity_poly.type
_entity_poly.pdbx_seq_one_letter_code
_entity_poly.pdbx_strand_id
1 'polypeptide(L)'
;MLHHNIFVGDVNNQVHSFTRTLLKHQEQYVPCHSYTVKPLDQPWFGYQCRMAADEKSRSCRLYSRHPTWSYTNKDCYRHACAAMLQVQQWA
;
A
#
# COMPACT_ATOMS: atom_id res chain seq x y z
N MET A 1 -7.38 17.06 -28.80
CA MET A 1 -8.80 16.77 -28.46
C MET A 1 -8.77 15.94 -27.18
N LEU A 2 -9.23 16.34 -26.00
CA LEU A 2 -10.19 17.36 -25.53
C LEU A 2 -9.66 17.99 -24.23
N HIS A 3 -9.58 19.32 -24.18
CA HIS A 3 -9.55 20.11 -22.95
C HIS A 3 -10.99 20.62 -22.75
N HIS A 4 -11.71 20.17 -21.71
CA HIS A 4 -12.96 20.72 -21.11
C HIS A 4 -13.63 19.57 -20.32
N ASN A 5 -13.95 19.65 -19.02
CA ASN A 5 -14.61 20.74 -18.29
C ASN A 5 -14.06 20.84 -16.86
N ILE A 6 -13.38 21.94 -16.56
CA ILE A 6 -13.00 22.32 -15.20
C ILE A 6 -14.19 23.12 -14.66
N PHE A 7 -14.92 22.54 -13.69
CA PHE A 7 -15.86 23.20 -12.78
C PHE A 7 -17.25 23.57 -13.33
N VAL A 8 -18.14 22.57 -13.41
CA VAL A 8 -19.60 22.81 -13.35
C VAL A 8 -20.15 22.01 -12.17
N GLY A 9 -20.50 22.69 -11.09
CA GLY A 9 -21.06 22.08 -9.87
C GLY A 9 -20.82 22.95 -8.65
N ASP A 10 -21.77 22.91 -7.70
CA ASP A 10 -21.74 23.64 -6.43
C ASP A 10 -20.34 23.62 -5.79
N VAL A 11 -19.82 24.81 -5.49
CA VAL A 11 -18.49 25.03 -4.88
C VAL A 11 -18.35 24.19 -3.61
N ASN A 12 -19.43 24.00 -2.86
CA ASN A 12 -19.41 23.15 -1.67
C ASN A 12 -19.09 21.69 -2.00
N ASN A 13 -19.67 21.14 -3.06
CA ASN A 13 -19.41 19.76 -3.48
C ASN A 13 -17.96 19.56 -3.95
N GLN A 14 -17.37 20.57 -4.59
CA GLN A 14 -15.98 20.53 -5.02
C GLN A 14 -15.02 20.62 -3.83
N VAL A 15 -15.27 21.54 -2.89
CA VAL A 15 -14.52 21.63 -1.64
C VAL A 15 -14.62 20.32 -0.86
N HIS A 16 -15.80 19.71 -0.82
CA HIS A 16 -16.01 18.44 -0.13
C HIS A 16 -15.25 17.27 -0.79
N SER A 17 -15.28 17.19 -2.13
CA SER A 17 -14.55 16.18 -2.89
C SER A 17 -13.02 16.34 -2.74
N PHE A 18 -12.53 17.57 -2.83
CA PHE A 18 -11.12 17.89 -2.63
C PHE A 18 -10.68 17.52 -1.21
N THR A 19 -11.45 17.92 -0.19
CA THR A 19 -11.15 17.63 1.22
C THR A 19 -11.10 16.12 1.48
N ARG A 20 -12.06 15.35 0.95
CA ARG A 20 -12.03 13.88 1.07
C ARG A 20 -10.81 13.27 0.40
N THR A 21 -10.44 13.77 -0.78
CA THR A 21 -9.26 13.28 -1.50
C THR A 21 -7.99 13.59 -0.73
N LEU A 22 -7.86 14.81 -0.19
CA LEU A 22 -6.74 15.25 0.64
C LEU A 22 -6.62 14.38 1.89
N LEU A 23 -7.71 14.17 2.64
CA LEU A 23 -7.72 13.35 3.86
C LEU A 23 -7.37 11.89 3.58
N LYS A 24 -7.89 11.31 2.49
CA LYS A 24 -7.53 9.94 2.07
C LYS A 24 -6.04 9.82 1.74
N HIS A 25 -5.47 10.83 1.07
CA HIS A 25 -4.03 10.88 0.83
C HIS A 25 -3.26 11.07 2.13
N GLN A 26 -3.75 11.91 3.04
CA GLN A 26 -3.13 12.11 4.34
C GLN A 26 -3.11 10.82 5.16
N GLU A 27 -4.20 10.05 5.21
CA GLU A 27 -4.22 8.71 5.84
C GLU A 27 -3.24 7.73 5.18
N GLN A 28 -3.06 7.82 3.86
CA GLN A 28 -2.20 6.92 3.11
C GLN A 28 -0.71 7.27 3.23
N TYR A 29 -0.36 8.56 3.25
CA TYR A 29 1.01 9.06 3.12
C TYR A 29 1.56 9.70 4.40
N VAL A 30 0.71 10.27 5.26
CA VAL A 30 1.14 10.78 6.57
C VAL A 30 0.98 9.64 7.58
N PRO A 31 2.06 9.23 8.27
CA PRO A 31 1.97 8.17 9.25
C PRO A 31 1.26 8.69 10.50
N CYS A 32 -0.08 8.66 10.49
CA CYS A 32 -0.90 8.83 11.68
C CYS A 32 -0.86 7.58 12.59
N HIS A 33 -0.04 6.59 12.26
CA HIS A 33 0.10 5.34 12.99
C HIS A 33 1.52 5.26 13.55
N SER A 34 1.64 5.11 14.86
CA SER A 34 2.88 4.70 15.49
C SER A 34 3.14 3.23 15.13
N TYR A 35 4.20 2.96 14.37
CA TYR A 35 4.57 1.59 14.01
C TYR A 35 5.96 1.25 14.54
N THR A 36 6.13 -0.02 14.92
CA THR A 36 7.41 -0.51 15.44
C THR A 36 8.42 -0.68 14.32
N VAL A 37 9.34 0.27 14.22
CA VAL A 37 10.49 0.23 13.31
C VAL A 37 11.54 -0.75 13.88
N LYS A 38 12.05 -1.66 13.06
CA LYS A 38 13.20 -2.52 13.43
C LYS A 38 14.48 -1.67 13.31
N PRO A 39 15.53 -1.96 14.11
CA PRO A 39 16.80 -1.23 14.02
C PRO A 39 17.47 -1.23 12.63
N LEU A 40 17.10 -2.17 11.76
CA LEU A 40 17.64 -2.33 10.41
C LEU A 40 16.73 -1.77 9.31
N ASP A 41 15.55 -1.26 9.66
CA ASP A 41 14.69 -0.61 8.67
C ASP A 41 15.34 0.70 8.23
N GLN A 42 15.28 0.99 6.94
CA GLN A 42 15.78 2.27 6.43
C GLN A 42 14.84 3.41 6.83
N PRO A 43 15.32 4.65 7.00
CA PRO A 43 14.48 5.80 7.38
C PRO A 43 13.34 6.10 6.39
N TRP A 44 13.54 5.76 5.12
CA TRP A 44 12.53 5.85 4.06
C TRP A 44 11.63 4.60 3.95
N PHE A 45 11.88 3.58 4.79
CA PHE A 45 11.08 2.36 4.84
C PHE A 45 9.80 2.61 5.65
N GLY A 46 8.84 3.27 4.99
CA GLY A 46 7.58 3.65 5.60
C GLY A 46 6.71 2.44 6.00
N TYR A 47 5.64 2.73 6.76
CA TYR A 47 4.68 1.75 7.26
C TYR A 47 4.20 0.74 6.20
N GLN A 48 3.83 1.22 5.01
CA GLN A 48 3.34 0.38 3.92
C GLN A 48 4.41 -0.58 3.40
N CYS A 49 5.66 -0.10 3.27
CA CYS A 49 6.81 -0.94 2.89
C CYS A 49 7.02 -2.06 3.92
N ARG A 50 6.88 -1.73 5.20
CA ARG A 50 7.02 -2.69 6.29
C ARG A 50 5.92 -3.75 6.28
N MET A 51 4.66 -3.34 6.15
CA MET A 51 3.55 -4.28 6.04
C MET A 51 3.73 -5.25 4.86
N ALA A 52 4.10 -4.73 3.68
CA ALA A 52 4.32 -5.56 2.50
C ALA A 52 5.49 -6.53 2.68
N ALA A 53 6.59 -6.10 3.30
CA ALA A 53 7.75 -6.95 3.56
C ALA A 53 7.46 -8.04 4.60
N ASP A 54 6.75 -7.72 5.69
CA ASP A 54 6.36 -8.71 6.70
C ASP A 54 5.38 -9.74 6.10
N GLU A 55 4.42 -9.31 5.28
CA GLU A 55 3.49 -10.22 4.59
C GLU A 55 4.20 -11.15 3.60
N LYS A 56 5.14 -10.62 2.80
CA LYS A 56 5.97 -11.43 1.91
C LYS A 56 6.81 -12.44 2.69
N SER A 57 7.41 -12.03 3.82
CA SER A 57 8.19 -12.93 4.68
C SER A 57 7.32 -14.05 5.23
N ARG A 58 6.13 -13.74 5.72
CA ARG A 58 5.15 -14.71 6.21
C ARG A 58 4.73 -15.70 5.14
N SER A 59 4.33 -15.20 3.96
CA SER A 59 3.92 -16.04 2.83
C SER A 59 5.06 -16.93 2.31
N CYS A 60 6.29 -16.43 2.30
CA CYS A 60 7.48 -17.22 1.97
C CYS A 60 7.67 -18.39 2.94
N ARG A 61 7.59 -18.13 4.26
CA ARG A 61 7.70 -19.19 5.29
C ARG A 61 6.61 -20.25 5.14
N LEU A 62 5.37 -19.84 4.86
CA LEU A 62 4.25 -20.77 4.66
C LEU A 62 4.45 -21.64 3.43
N TYR A 63 4.85 -21.03 2.30
CA TYR A 63 5.18 -21.74 1.07
C TYR A 63 6.32 -22.75 1.28
N SER A 64 7.40 -22.35 1.96
CA SER A 64 8.54 -23.23 2.22
C SER A 64 8.23 -24.37 3.20
N ARG A 65 7.30 -24.19 4.14
CA ARG A 65 6.97 -25.20 5.18
C ARG A 65 5.94 -26.23 4.72
N HIS A 66 4.95 -25.82 3.92
CA HIS A 66 3.86 -26.70 3.50
C HIS A 66 3.78 -26.80 1.97
N PRO A 67 4.69 -27.57 1.35
CA PRO A 67 4.71 -27.75 -0.09
C PRO A 67 3.50 -28.53 -0.63
N THR A 68 2.75 -29.24 0.20
CA THR A 68 1.52 -29.95 -0.21
C THR A 68 0.35 -29.01 -0.48
N TRP A 69 0.35 -27.81 0.11
CA TRP A 69 -0.56 -26.71 -0.25
C TRP A 69 0.11 -25.75 -1.24
N SER A 70 1.05 -26.27 -2.04
CA SER A 70 1.90 -25.53 -2.97
C SER A 70 1.11 -24.56 -3.82
N TYR A 71 -0.04 -24.95 -4.38
CA TYR A 71 -0.81 -24.07 -5.26
C TYR A 71 -1.29 -22.81 -4.54
N THR A 72 -2.02 -22.98 -3.43
CA THR A 72 -2.56 -21.85 -2.64
C THR A 72 -1.45 -21.00 -2.01
N ASN A 73 -0.43 -21.64 -1.41
CA ASN A 73 0.66 -20.92 -0.76
C ASN A 73 1.57 -20.19 -1.77
N LYS A 74 1.76 -20.76 -2.96
CA LYS A 74 2.50 -20.13 -4.06
C LYS A 74 1.75 -18.91 -4.58
N ASP A 75 0.43 -18.98 -4.70
CA ASP A 75 -0.37 -17.85 -5.13
C ASP A 75 -0.42 -16.76 -4.06
N CYS A 76 -0.52 -17.10 -2.77
CA CYS A 76 -0.35 -16.14 -1.68
C CYS A 76 1.03 -15.46 -1.72
N TYR A 77 2.10 -16.24 -1.93
CA TYR A 77 3.45 -15.70 -2.07
C TYR A 77 3.60 -14.79 -3.29
N ARG A 78 3.02 -15.15 -4.44
CA ARG A 78 2.99 -14.31 -5.65
C ARG A 78 2.26 -13.00 -5.42
N HIS A 79 1.09 -13.04 -4.78
CA HIS A 79 0.34 -11.82 -4.44
C HIS A 79 1.13 -10.93 -3.49
N ALA A 80 1.75 -11.49 -2.44
CA ALA A 80 2.58 -10.73 -1.52
C ALA A 80 3.81 -10.11 -2.21
N CYS A 81 4.42 -10.84 -3.15
CA CYS A 81 5.50 -10.30 -3.99
C CYS A 81 5.02 -9.14 -4.88
N ALA A 82 3.86 -9.27 -5.53
CA ALA A 82 3.29 -8.23 -6.38
C ALA A 82 2.93 -6.98 -5.56
N ALA A 83 2.35 -7.15 -4.37
CA ALA A 83 2.06 -6.06 -3.45
C ALA A 83 3.35 -5.32 -3.02
N MET A 84 4.43 -6.04 -2.72
CA MET A 84 5.72 -5.43 -2.40
C MET A 84 6.30 -4.63 -3.59
N LEU A 85 6.18 -5.16 -4.82
CA LEU A 85 6.62 -4.44 -6.03
C LEU A 85 5.82 -3.16 -6.24
N GLN A 86 4.50 -3.20 -6.02
CA GLN A 86 3.67 -2.00 -6.09
C GLN A 86 4.13 -0.99 -5.06
N VAL A 87 4.23 -1.37 -3.78
CA VAL A 87 4.64 -0.47 -2.71
C VAL A 87 6.03 0.13 -2.94
N GLN A 88 6.97 -0.64 -3.50
CA GLN A 88 8.30 -0.15 -3.85
C GLN A 88 8.29 0.93 -4.93
N GLN A 89 7.35 0.91 -5.88
CA GLN A 89 7.27 1.95 -6.92
C GLN A 89 6.91 3.34 -6.37
N TRP A 90 6.31 3.39 -5.18
CA TRP A 90 5.90 4.62 -4.52
C TRP A 90 6.88 5.09 -3.44
N ALA A 91 7.90 4.28 -3.12
CA ALA A 91 8.92 4.56 -2.10
C ALA A 91 10.18 5.15 -2.74
#